data_AF-A0AAC9IU28-F1
#
_entry.id   AF-A0AAC9IU28-F1
#
_cell.length_a   1.000
_cell.length_b   1.000
_cell.length_c   1.000
_cell.angle_alpha   90.00
_cell.angle_beta   90.00
_cell.angle_gamma   90.00
#
_symmetry.space_group_name_H-M   'P 1'
#
loop_
_entity.id
_entity.type
_entity.pdbx_description
1 polymer ?
#
loop_
_entity_poly.entity_id
_entity_poly.type
_entity_poly.pdbx_seq_one_letter_code
_entity_poly.pdbx_strand_id
1 'polypeptide(L)'
;MKTINKPFTIADALGLSYIGNQADNAGITENGNYDISSSFKIALGNGNNDAIISNGSGNINNNHISFGNGANDTLLANYGNINGNTISFGSGFNIGVQTNYGNIVGNTISLGSGGDDYVWINYNGNIDHNTISIANGTYSGVGVEGIGNVENNTITIGSGDVHYLYAASGNINNNHISFGSGLADYVLIIGIGSISGNSISFGSGDTNYVESYYGSITNNNIHFNDLSSNSYQDWIEAGGDSSIASNHITFGDASGDAVFGNFLAHVLITNNAIRFGNGSNDYVSSFFGAITSNTIQFGNGNNDYVESAVNQIANNTITMGNGNSDHIDAIGTLSANTITMGNGNGDHINVMGTLSANTITIGNGNDNNIYASGLGGNNIINIGSGSRNVIDVSTNDKITVGVGGSDHFYFNQNSAGTIGNVQITHFDANNDSIYINPTLYGLYSFSASYTNGNTIISNGHGDSITLVGVNDVANLSSYFHDNAPSDARLKRSIRMLKELPNGLKLYAFQYFWSKVEYVGLMAQDLLADERWSSAVITHPLGFYTVNYAQLGLRMTILEQWLEKGEASVLLAQAQAKGING
;
A
#
# COMPACT_ATOMS: atom_id res chain seq x y z
N MET A 1 29.43 42.90 -21.18
CA MET A 1 29.66 42.90 -19.73
C MET A 1 30.72 43.90 -19.30
N LYS A 2 30.53 44.56 -18.15
CA LYS A 2 31.51 45.45 -17.51
C LYS A 2 32.14 44.77 -16.30
N THR A 3 33.47 44.69 -16.24
CA THR A 3 34.18 44.13 -15.08
C THR A 3 34.49 45.21 -14.04
N ILE A 4 34.30 44.89 -12.75
CA ILE A 4 34.56 45.77 -11.62
C ILE A 4 35.44 45.04 -10.59
N ASN A 5 36.48 45.71 -10.11
CA ASN A 5 37.43 45.19 -9.09
C ASN A 5 37.55 46.15 -7.90
N LYS A 6 36.45 46.84 -7.58
CA LYS A 6 36.35 47.89 -6.56
C LYS A 6 34.95 47.83 -5.93
N PRO A 7 34.72 48.45 -4.75
CA PRO A 7 33.40 48.52 -4.17
C PRO A 7 32.35 48.98 -5.18
N PHE A 8 31.21 48.28 -5.21
CA PHE A 8 30.11 48.57 -6.12
C PHE A 8 29.43 49.89 -5.71
N THR A 9 29.17 50.78 -6.69
CA THR A 9 28.65 52.13 -6.42
C THR A 9 27.34 52.39 -7.15
N ILE A 10 26.59 53.41 -6.70
CA ILE A 10 25.34 53.83 -7.34
C ILE A 10 25.54 54.24 -8.81
N ALA A 11 26.71 54.78 -9.16
CA ALA A 11 27.06 55.14 -10.54
C ALA A 11 27.26 53.89 -11.40
N ASP A 12 27.79 52.80 -10.82
CA ASP A 12 27.92 51.52 -11.51
C ASP A 12 26.54 50.89 -11.76
N ALA A 13 25.60 51.01 -10.80
CA ALA A 13 24.20 50.58 -10.96
C ALA A 13 23.44 51.38 -12.04
N LEU A 14 23.50 52.73 -11.98
CA LEU A 14 22.86 53.61 -12.96
C LEU A 14 23.40 53.40 -14.38
N GLY A 15 24.68 53.06 -14.51
CA GLY A 15 25.30 52.74 -15.79
C GLY A 15 24.74 51.48 -16.45
N LEU A 16 24.19 50.53 -15.68
CA LEU A 16 23.56 49.31 -16.20
C LEU A 16 22.15 49.56 -16.73
N SER A 17 21.35 50.34 -16.01
CA SER A 17 19.99 50.69 -16.42
C SER A 17 19.93 51.45 -17.76
N TYR A 18 21.08 51.94 -18.25
CA TYR A 18 21.21 52.67 -19.52
C TYR A 18 21.74 51.81 -20.67
N ILE A 19 22.11 50.55 -20.42
CA ILE A 19 22.49 49.61 -21.49
C ILE A 19 21.21 49.27 -22.26
N GLY A 20 21.19 49.57 -23.56
CA GLY A 20 19.98 49.55 -24.38
C GLY A 20 19.19 48.24 -24.32
N ASN A 21 17.87 48.35 -24.50
CA ASN A 21 16.82 47.34 -24.27
C ASN A 21 16.94 46.01 -25.06
N GLN A 22 18.00 45.79 -25.87
CA GLN A 22 18.22 44.59 -26.69
C GLN A 22 19.70 44.20 -26.88
N ALA A 23 20.61 44.67 -26.02
CA ALA A 23 22.03 44.30 -26.16
C ALA A 23 22.31 42.94 -25.51
N ASP A 24 22.78 41.97 -26.27
CA ASP A 24 23.25 40.70 -25.72
C ASP A 24 24.48 40.89 -24.82
N ASN A 25 24.64 40.02 -23.82
CA ASN A 25 25.76 40.03 -22.87
C ASN A 25 25.86 41.34 -22.06
N ALA A 26 24.75 42.00 -21.77
CA ALA A 26 24.71 43.12 -20.84
C ALA A 26 24.95 42.62 -19.41
N GLY A 27 25.45 43.49 -18.53
CA GLY A 27 25.67 43.09 -17.14
C GLY A 27 27.05 43.39 -16.57
N ILE A 28 27.32 42.82 -15.40
CA ILE A 28 28.51 43.08 -14.58
C ILE A 28 29.15 41.80 -14.07
N THR A 29 30.47 41.84 -13.99
CA THR A 29 31.27 40.86 -13.25
C THR A 29 32.10 41.57 -12.18
N GLU A 30 31.96 41.16 -10.92
CA GLU A 30 32.77 41.60 -9.78
C GLU A 30 33.80 40.52 -9.47
N ASN A 31 35.10 40.83 -9.59
CA ASN A 31 36.18 39.86 -9.30
C ASN A 31 36.95 40.18 -8.01
N GLY A 32 36.66 41.30 -7.37
CA GLY A 32 37.11 41.56 -6.00
C GLY A 32 36.30 40.72 -5.02
N ASN A 33 36.51 40.94 -3.73
CA ASN A 33 35.71 40.31 -2.68
C ASN A 33 34.70 41.33 -2.16
N TYR A 34 34.08 42.11 -3.05
CA TYR A 34 33.24 43.24 -2.68
C TYR A 34 31.77 42.90 -2.87
N ASP A 35 30.94 43.29 -1.91
CA ASP A 35 29.50 43.08 -2.04
C ASP A 35 28.90 43.94 -3.16
N ILE A 36 28.04 43.33 -3.97
CA ILE A 36 27.07 44.03 -4.82
C ILE A 36 25.85 44.31 -3.93
N SER A 37 25.94 45.34 -3.10
CA SER A 37 24.93 45.67 -2.08
C SER A 37 24.66 47.17 -2.01
N SER A 38 23.39 47.57 -1.84
CA SER A 38 22.87 48.87 -1.32
C SER A 38 21.51 49.28 -1.94
N SER A 39 20.52 48.39 -2.03
CA SER A 39 19.16 48.74 -2.52
C SER A 39 19.16 49.35 -3.92
N PHE A 40 20.06 48.87 -4.78
CA PHE A 40 20.13 49.34 -6.16
C PHE A 40 18.96 48.81 -6.98
N LYS A 41 18.49 49.62 -7.92
CA LYS A 41 17.60 49.18 -9.01
C LYS A 41 18.47 48.87 -10.21
N ILE A 42 18.59 47.59 -10.56
CA ILE A 42 19.37 47.11 -11.69
C ILE A 42 18.39 46.50 -12.69
N ALA A 43 18.43 46.99 -13.93
CA ALA A 43 17.57 46.51 -15.00
C ALA A 43 18.43 46.16 -16.21
N LEU A 44 18.29 44.93 -16.69
CA LEU A 44 18.89 44.39 -17.89
C LEU A 44 17.78 44.14 -18.94
N GLY A 45 18.13 44.23 -20.22
CA GLY A 45 17.18 44.35 -21.33
C GLY A 45 16.65 43.01 -21.79
N ASN A 46 16.17 42.94 -23.04
CA ASN A 46 15.75 41.69 -23.69
C ASN A 46 16.89 41.02 -24.49
N GLY A 47 18.15 41.38 -24.22
CA GLY A 47 19.29 40.74 -24.84
C GLY A 47 19.54 39.37 -24.22
N ASN A 48 20.15 38.46 -24.95
CA ASN A 48 20.50 37.14 -24.43
C ASN A 48 21.80 37.18 -23.61
N ASN A 49 21.95 36.26 -22.68
CA ASN A 49 23.13 36.07 -21.84
C ASN A 49 23.44 37.28 -20.95
N ASP A 50 22.40 37.99 -20.52
CA ASP A 50 22.56 39.11 -19.59
C ASP A 50 22.88 38.58 -18.20
N ALA A 51 23.87 39.15 -17.51
CA ALA A 51 24.37 38.55 -16.26
C ALA A 51 24.83 39.54 -15.18
N ILE A 52 24.60 39.18 -13.92
CA ILE A 52 25.25 39.79 -12.77
C ILE A 52 26.03 38.71 -12.04
N ILE A 53 27.35 38.85 -12.01
CA ILE A 53 28.25 37.81 -11.51
C ILE A 53 29.13 38.37 -10.40
N SER A 54 29.13 37.71 -9.24
CA SER A 54 30.13 37.88 -8.19
C SER A 54 31.08 36.68 -8.18
N ASN A 55 32.32 36.88 -8.64
CA ASN A 55 33.34 35.83 -8.74
C ASN A 55 34.16 35.66 -7.47
N GLY A 56 34.25 36.68 -6.61
CA GLY A 56 34.92 36.57 -5.32
C GLY A 56 33.99 36.11 -4.20
N SER A 57 34.42 36.34 -2.95
CA SER A 57 33.59 36.07 -1.77
C SER A 57 32.56 37.17 -1.49
N GLY A 58 32.42 38.15 -2.39
CA GLY A 58 31.45 39.23 -2.28
C GLY A 58 30.02 38.72 -2.46
N ASN A 59 29.10 39.21 -1.65
CA ASN A 59 27.69 38.83 -1.68
C ASN A 59 26.89 39.74 -2.62
N ILE A 60 25.74 39.27 -3.08
CA ILE A 60 24.74 40.08 -3.77
C ILE A 60 23.58 40.31 -2.80
N ASN A 61 23.48 41.50 -2.22
CA ASN A 61 22.58 41.74 -1.08
C ASN A 61 21.61 42.91 -1.29
N ASN A 62 20.34 42.68 -0.95
CA ASN A 62 19.32 43.71 -0.74
C ASN A 62 19.09 44.62 -1.96
N ASN A 63 19.06 44.08 -3.18
CA ASN A 63 18.83 44.84 -4.41
C ASN A 63 17.47 44.53 -5.05
N HIS A 64 17.05 45.39 -5.99
CA HIS A 64 15.95 45.14 -6.93
C HIS A 64 16.54 44.90 -8.32
N ILE A 65 16.45 43.67 -8.80
CA ILE A 65 17.08 43.21 -10.04
C ILE A 65 15.99 42.74 -11.01
N SER A 66 16.04 43.23 -12.24
CA SER A 66 15.14 42.77 -13.31
C SER A 66 15.92 42.44 -14.58
N PHE A 67 15.66 41.27 -15.15
CA PHE A 67 16.07 40.86 -16.49
C PHE A 67 14.85 40.85 -17.42
N GLY A 68 15.05 41.13 -18.71
CA GLY A 68 13.99 41.08 -19.71
C GLY A 68 13.71 39.66 -20.20
N ASN A 69 13.28 39.53 -21.46
CA ASN A 69 12.92 38.24 -22.07
C ASN A 69 14.08 37.52 -22.77
N GLY A 70 15.33 37.89 -22.44
CA GLY A 70 16.51 37.27 -23.02
C GLY A 70 16.69 35.83 -22.56
N ALA A 71 17.23 34.97 -23.43
CA ALA A 71 17.61 33.61 -23.04
C ALA A 71 18.98 33.59 -22.36
N ASN A 72 19.20 32.63 -21.45
CA ASN A 72 20.45 32.43 -20.71
C ASN A 72 20.83 33.58 -19.77
N ASP A 73 19.85 34.33 -19.30
CA ASP A 73 20.08 35.42 -18.34
C ASP A 73 20.31 34.85 -16.94
N THR A 74 21.28 35.37 -16.19
CA THR A 74 21.69 34.74 -14.92
C THR A 74 22.16 35.73 -13.85
N LEU A 75 21.75 35.48 -12.60
CA LEU A 75 22.33 36.07 -11.40
C LEU A 75 23.19 35.02 -10.68
N LEU A 76 24.51 35.22 -10.63
CA LEU A 76 25.46 34.23 -10.11
C LEU A 76 26.35 34.80 -8.99
N ALA A 77 26.46 34.06 -7.88
CA ALA A 77 27.52 34.27 -6.89
C ALA A 77 28.34 32.98 -6.68
N ASN A 78 29.64 33.03 -7.04
CA ASN A 78 30.48 31.84 -7.00
C ASN A 78 30.84 31.41 -5.58
N TYR A 79 31.33 32.33 -4.75
CA TYR A 79 31.75 32.04 -3.38
C TYR A 79 31.07 32.92 -2.32
N GLY A 80 30.23 33.86 -2.76
CA GLY A 80 29.39 34.68 -1.90
C GLY A 80 27.94 34.20 -1.90
N ASN A 81 27.13 34.82 -1.06
CA ASN A 81 25.70 34.53 -0.94
C ASN A 81 24.87 35.50 -1.79
N ILE A 82 23.63 35.12 -2.09
CA ILE A 82 22.60 35.98 -2.66
C ILE A 82 21.52 36.18 -1.59
N ASN A 83 21.42 37.37 -1.00
CA ASN A 83 20.53 37.59 0.15
C ASN A 83 19.58 38.78 0.01
N GLY A 84 18.33 38.60 0.42
CA GLY A 84 17.39 39.71 0.63
C GLY A 84 17.03 40.51 -0.63
N ASN A 85 17.25 39.96 -1.82
CA ASN A 85 16.99 40.65 -3.08
C ASN A 85 15.53 40.44 -3.54
N THR A 86 15.01 41.39 -4.31
CA THR A 86 13.85 41.20 -5.18
C THR A 86 14.35 41.01 -6.60
N ILE A 87 14.14 39.84 -7.18
CA ILE A 87 14.69 39.42 -8.47
C ILE A 87 13.52 39.04 -9.38
N SER A 88 13.53 39.55 -10.60
CA SER A 88 12.53 39.23 -11.63
C SER A 88 13.21 38.96 -12.96
N PHE A 89 12.74 37.95 -13.66
CA PHE A 89 13.13 37.64 -15.03
C PHE A 89 11.89 37.65 -15.93
N GLY A 90 12.07 37.97 -17.21
CA GLY A 90 11.03 37.80 -18.24
C GLY A 90 10.85 36.34 -18.63
N SER A 91 10.27 36.09 -19.80
CA SER A 91 9.94 34.74 -20.30
C SER A 91 11.02 34.15 -21.21
N GLY A 92 12.28 34.45 -20.89
CA GLY A 92 13.42 33.87 -21.60
C GLY A 92 13.61 32.39 -21.27
N PHE A 93 14.34 31.67 -22.10
CA PHE A 93 14.71 30.27 -21.83
C PHE A 93 16.02 30.19 -21.05
N ASN A 94 16.14 29.25 -20.11
CA ASN A 94 17.31 28.96 -19.29
C ASN A 94 17.75 30.18 -18.46
N ILE A 95 16.80 30.74 -17.70
CA ILE A 95 17.05 31.90 -16.84
C ILE A 95 17.12 31.49 -15.37
N GLY A 96 17.97 32.14 -14.58
CA GLY A 96 18.06 31.71 -13.20
C GLY A 96 18.92 32.48 -12.22
N VAL A 97 18.77 32.08 -10.97
CA VAL A 97 19.54 32.55 -9.83
C VAL A 97 20.40 31.40 -9.32
N GLN A 98 21.70 31.64 -9.16
CA GLN A 98 22.66 30.58 -8.91
C GLN A 98 23.72 30.94 -7.88
N THR A 99 24.12 29.95 -7.09
CA THR A 99 25.41 29.98 -6.38
C THR A 99 26.21 28.72 -6.66
N ASN A 100 27.53 28.80 -6.50
CA ASN A 100 28.39 27.62 -6.52
C ASN A 100 28.65 27.09 -5.10
N TYR A 101 29.10 27.96 -4.19
CA TYR A 101 29.49 27.58 -2.82
C TYR A 101 28.84 28.43 -1.72
N GLY A 102 27.84 29.25 -2.09
CA GLY A 102 27.14 30.16 -1.19
C GLY A 102 25.66 29.82 -1.04
N ASN A 103 24.98 30.54 -0.16
CA ASN A 103 23.56 30.37 0.09
C ASN A 103 22.71 31.34 -0.75
N ILE A 104 21.46 30.96 -1.00
CA ILE A 104 20.42 31.83 -1.54
C ILE A 104 19.41 32.03 -0.40
N VAL A 105 19.38 33.21 0.23
CA VAL A 105 18.63 33.41 1.47
C VAL A 105 17.71 34.63 1.46
N GLY A 106 16.44 34.44 1.82
CA GLY A 106 15.53 35.56 2.08
C GLY A 106 15.19 36.40 0.84
N ASN A 107 15.30 35.84 -0.37
CA ASN A 107 15.01 36.55 -1.61
C ASN A 107 13.53 36.39 -2.02
N THR A 108 13.02 37.35 -2.78
CA THR A 108 11.80 37.21 -3.57
C THR A 108 12.21 37.05 -5.04
N ILE A 109 11.96 35.89 -5.63
CA ILE A 109 12.42 35.53 -6.99
C ILE A 109 11.19 35.21 -7.84
N SER A 110 11.09 35.85 -9.01
CA SER A 110 10.06 35.56 -10.02
C SER A 110 10.71 35.24 -11.36
N LEU A 111 10.46 34.05 -11.89
CA LEU A 111 10.88 33.60 -13.22
C LEU A 111 9.64 33.56 -14.14
N GLY A 112 9.80 33.97 -15.40
CA GLY A 112 8.70 34.05 -16.36
C GLY A 112 8.29 32.69 -16.93
N SER A 113 7.60 32.69 -18.07
CA SER A 113 7.06 31.46 -18.66
C SER A 113 8.04 30.75 -19.61
N GLY A 114 9.31 30.78 -19.24
CA GLY A 114 10.41 30.19 -20.01
C GLY A 114 10.45 28.67 -19.91
N GLY A 115 11.51 28.08 -20.43
CA GLY A 115 11.86 26.69 -20.15
C GLY A 115 13.27 26.62 -19.59
N ASP A 116 13.61 25.56 -18.87
CA ASP A 116 14.90 25.38 -18.17
C ASP A 116 15.19 26.45 -17.10
N ASP A 117 14.15 27.02 -16.47
CA ASP A 117 14.31 28.09 -15.50
C ASP A 117 14.72 27.55 -14.11
N TYR A 118 15.62 28.23 -13.40
CA TYR A 118 16.22 27.64 -12.18
C TYR A 118 16.53 28.61 -11.03
N VAL A 119 16.42 28.07 -9.81
CA VAL A 119 17.08 28.60 -8.60
C VAL A 119 17.96 27.52 -8.02
N TRP A 120 19.28 27.66 -8.13
CA TRP A 120 20.18 26.50 -8.04
C TRP A 120 21.46 26.72 -7.25
N ILE A 121 21.93 25.67 -6.59
CA ILE A 121 23.25 25.61 -5.95
C ILE A 121 24.04 24.46 -6.56
N ASN A 122 25.14 24.76 -7.26
CA ASN A 122 25.92 23.74 -7.99
C ASN A 122 26.76 22.83 -7.11
N TYR A 123 27.17 23.30 -5.94
CA TYR A 123 27.95 22.50 -4.99
C TYR A 123 27.33 22.62 -3.61
N ASN A 124 27.88 23.43 -2.71
CA ASN A 124 27.44 23.46 -1.32
C ASN A 124 26.83 24.81 -0.95
N GLY A 125 25.72 24.75 -0.21
CA GLY A 125 24.99 25.92 0.27
C GLY A 125 23.53 25.57 0.45
N ASN A 126 22.78 26.47 1.09
CA ASN A 126 21.37 26.28 1.35
C ASN A 126 20.52 27.28 0.55
N ILE A 127 19.35 26.81 0.11
CA ILE A 127 18.27 27.66 -0.36
C ILE A 127 17.30 27.81 0.82
N ASP A 128 17.29 28.99 1.44
CA ASP A 128 16.61 29.20 2.73
C ASP A 128 15.74 30.47 2.79
N HIS A 129 14.54 30.38 3.37
CA HIS A 129 13.62 31.51 3.60
C HIS A 129 13.27 32.34 2.33
N ASN A 130 13.32 31.76 1.13
CA ASN A 130 12.98 32.47 -0.11
C ASN A 130 11.49 32.36 -0.44
N THR A 131 10.98 33.36 -1.17
CA THR A 131 9.72 33.28 -1.91
C THR A 131 10.07 33.15 -3.39
N ILE A 132 9.81 32.00 -3.99
CA ILE A 132 10.19 31.65 -5.36
C ILE A 132 8.92 31.37 -6.15
N SER A 133 8.72 32.08 -7.26
CA SER A 133 7.64 31.84 -8.22
C SER A 133 8.23 31.61 -9.60
N ILE A 134 7.96 30.45 -10.18
CA ILE A 134 8.29 30.09 -11.56
C ILE A 134 6.96 29.99 -12.30
N ALA A 135 6.78 30.73 -13.39
CA ALA A 135 5.54 30.68 -14.15
C ALA A 135 5.45 29.38 -14.99
N ASN A 136 4.47 29.31 -15.89
CA ASN A 136 4.27 28.11 -16.71
C ASN A 136 5.45 27.89 -17.66
N GLY A 137 5.95 26.67 -17.79
CA GLY A 137 7.17 26.44 -18.55
C GLY A 137 7.46 24.98 -18.85
N THR A 138 8.68 24.69 -19.25
CA THR A 138 9.17 23.33 -19.43
C THR A 138 10.43 23.13 -18.62
N TYR A 139 10.56 22.04 -17.87
CA TYR A 139 11.81 21.60 -17.26
C TYR A 139 12.46 22.64 -16.32
N SER A 140 11.66 23.22 -15.42
CA SER A 140 12.15 24.24 -14.47
C SER A 140 12.24 23.70 -13.04
N GLY A 141 13.10 24.27 -12.20
CA GLY A 141 13.28 23.72 -10.87
C GLY A 141 14.05 24.55 -9.85
N VAL A 142 14.02 24.06 -8.62
CA VAL A 142 14.72 24.63 -7.47
C VAL A 142 15.55 23.52 -6.82
N GLY A 143 16.81 23.75 -6.50
CA GLY A 143 17.59 22.66 -5.91
C GLY A 143 19.06 22.88 -5.65
N VAL A 144 19.66 21.84 -5.08
CA VAL A 144 21.05 21.81 -4.60
C VAL A 144 21.72 20.51 -5.05
N GLU A 145 22.89 20.62 -5.68
CA GLU A 145 23.66 19.47 -6.21
C GLU A 145 24.70 18.89 -5.24
N GLY A 146 25.05 19.59 -4.16
CA GLY A 146 25.93 19.07 -3.11
C GLY A 146 25.16 18.61 -1.88
N ILE A 147 25.72 18.87 -0.69
CA ILE A 147 25.21 18.36 0.61
C ILE A 147 24.30 19.36 1.36
N GLY A 148 23.81 20.38 0.67
CA GLY A 148 23.04 21.47 1.25
C GLY A 148 21.54 21.20 1.34
N ASN A 149 20.82 22.09 2.00
CA ASN A 149 19.38 21.95 2.22
C ASN A 149 18.58 22.93 1.34
N VAL A 150 17.35 22.52 1.02
CA VAL A 150 16.29 23.42 0.58
C VAL A 150 15.29 23.53 1.71
N GLU A 151 15.25 24.67 2.41
CA GLU A 151 14.50 24.78 3.66
C GLU A 151 13.74 26.11 3.87
N ASN A 152 12.60 26.04 4.55
CA ASN A 152 11.80 27.22 4.95
C ASN A 152 11.37 28.14 3.79
N ASN A 153 11.28 27.62 2.57
CA ASN A 153 10.91 28.42 1.39
C ASN A 153 9.40 28.36 1.11
N THR A 154 8.89 29.40 0.45
CA THR A 154 7.61 29.35 -0.28
C THR A 154 7.93 29.24 -1.76
N ILE A 155 7.57 28.11 -2.38
CA ILE A 155 7.90 27.77 -3.77
C ILE A 155 6.60 27.53 -4.52
N THR A 156 6.39 28.25 -5.62
CA THR A 156 5.27 28.03 -6.53
C THR A 156 5.81 27.86 -7.93
N ILE A 157 5.54 26.72 -8.54
CA ILE A 157 5.93 26.41 -9.92
C ILE A 157 4.64 26.24 -10.72
N GLY A 158 4.61 26.85 -11.90
CA GLY A 158 3.43 26.87 -12.77
C GLY A 158 3.11 25.52 -13.41
N SER A 159 2.22 25.57 -14.39
CA SER A 159 1.87 24.42 -15.24
C SER A 159 2.94 24.20 -16.31
N GLY A 160 3.05 23.00 -16.88
CA GLY A 160 4.13 22.73 -17.82
C GLY A 160 4.37 21.29 -18.17
N ASP A 161 5.55 21.00 -18.70
CA ASP A 161 5.97 19.62 -18.94
C ASP A 161 6.46 18.99 -17.63
N VAL A 162 7.74 19.15 -17.31
CA VAL A 162 8.37 18.54 -16.14
C VAL A 162 8.89 19.61 -15.19
N HIS A 163 8.72 19.48 -13.88
CA HIS A 163 9.40 20.33 -12.90
C HIS A 163 9.99 19.55 -11.73
N TYR A 164 10.97 20.15 -11.06
CA TYR A 164 11.68 19.49 -9.97
C TYR A 164 12.01 20.43 -8.81
N LEU A 165 11.80 19.91 -7.60
CA LEU A 165 12.42 20.36 -6.37
C LEU A 165 13.41 19.28 -5.92
N TYR A 166 14.70 19.63 -5.85
CA TYR A 166 15.75 18.63 -5.83
C TYR A 166 16.83 18.91 -4.78
N ALA A 167 17.27 17.86 -4.09
CA ALA A 167 18.53 17.88 -3.35
C ALA A 167 19.34 16.60 -3.65
N ALA A 168 20.58 16.75 -4.11
CA ALA A 168 21.46 15.62 -4.38
C ALA A 168 21.81 14.86 -3.09
N SER A 169 22.13 15.58 -2.03
CA SER A 169 22.33 15.07 -0.67
C SER A 169 22.04 16.22 0.30
N GLY A 170 21.45 15.95 1.45
CA GLY A 170 20.88 17.00 2.30
C GLY A 170 19.36 17.01 2.23
N ASN A 171 18.73 17.94 2.94
CA ASN A 171 17.31 17.81 3.28
C ASN A 171 16.43 18.80 2.53
N ILE A 172 15.18 18.40 2.30
CA ILE A 172 14.11 19.29 1.84
C ILE A 172 13.17 19.46 3.03
N ASN A 173 13.25 20.60 3.73
CA ASN A 173 12.60 20.77 5.03
C ASN A 173 11.73 22.02 5.16
N ASN A 174 10.55 21.88 5.77
CA ASN A 174 9.70 23.02 6.17
C ASN A 174 9.33 23.99 5.04
N ASN A 175 9.26 23.51 3.80
CA ASN A 175 8.87 24.34 2.66
C ASN A 175 7.35 24.31 2.45
N HIS A 176 6.82 25.38 1.87
CA HIS A 176 5.47 25.42 1.29
C HIS A 176 5.60 25.39 -0.24
N ILE A 177 5.25 24.26 -0.83
CA ILE A 177 5.50 23.94 -2.24
C ILE A 177 4.16 23.73 -2.94
N SER A 178 3.98 24.40 -4.08
CA SER A 178 2.84 24.22 -4.96
C SER A 178 3.32 24.06 -6.39
N PHE A 179 2.91 22.97 -7.04
CA PHE A 179 3.06 22.77 -8.46
C PHE A 179 1.74 23.05 -9.18
N GLY A 180 1.82 23.46 -10.44
CA GLY A 180 0.68 23.61 -11.34
C GLY A 180 0.20 22.26 -11.87
N SER A 181 -0.51 22.28 -12.99
CA SER A 181 -0.88 21.05 -13.71
C SER A 181 0.11 20.85 -14.86
N GLY A 182 0.86 19.75 -14.82
CA GLY A 182 1.84 19.45 -15.86
C GLY A 182 1.92 17.98 -16.22
N LEU A 183 2.89 17.61 -17.07
CA LEU A 183 3.15 16.20 -17.36
C LEU A 183 3.76 15.51 -16.13
N ALA A 184 4.70 16.15 -15.44
CA ALA A 184 5.27 15.59 -14.24
C ALA A 184 5.91 16.60 -13.28
N ASP A 185 5.74 16.40 -11.98
CA ASP A 185 6.34 17.25 -10.96
C ASP A 185 7.00 16.41 -9.85
N TYR A 186 8.24 16.74 -9.50
CA TYR A 186 9.06 15.91 -8.62
C TYR A 186 9.53 16.65 -7.38
N VAL A 187 9.42 16.02 -6.21
CA VAL A 187 10.16 16.40 -5.00
C VAL A 187 11.10 15.26 -4.64
N LEU A 188 12.41 15.47 -4.86
CA LEU A 188 13.35 14.36 -4.97
C LEU A 188 14.63 14.58 -4.16
N ILE A 189 15.03 13.53 -3.43
CA ILE A 189 16.38 13.37 -2.86
C ILE A 189 17.00 12.07 -3.37
N ILE A 190 18.07 12.17 -4.16
CA ILE A 190 18.75 11.00 -4.75
C ILE A 190 19.82 10.39 -3.82
N GLY A 191 20.39 11.16 -2.91
CA GLY A 191 21.44 10.74 -1.99
C GLY A 191 20.94 10.62 -0.56
N ILE A 192 21.84 10.85 0.40
CA ILE A 192 21.49 10.80 1.82
C ILE A 192 20.82 12.13 2.20
N GLY A 193 19.58 12.05 2.69
CA GLY A 193 18.82 13.23 3.10
C GLY A 193 17.35 12.89 3.30
N SER A 194 16.64 13.68 4.09
CA SER A 194 15.22 13.44 4.39
C SER A 194 14.33 14.56 3.87
N ILE A 195 13.08 14.22 3.56
CA ILE A 195 12.02 15.17 3.20
C ILE A 195 11.15 15.33 4.44
N SER A 196 11.19 16.49 5.11
CA SER A 196 10.46 16.64 6.38
C SER A 196 9.77 17.97 6.62
N GLY A 197 8.58 17.93 7.21
CA GLY A 197 7.87 19.14 7.65
C GLY A 197 7.30 20.01 6.53
N ASN A 198 7.25 19.51 5.29
CA ASN A 198 6.81 20.29 4.13
C ASN A 198 5.29 20.27 3.97
N SER A 199 4.74 21.32 3.37
CA SER A 199 3.42 21.34 2.75
C SER A 199 3.60 21.28 1.25
N ILE A 200 3.18 20.19 0.61
CA ILE A 200 3.39 19.92 -0.82
C ILE A 200 2.02 19.73 -1.47
N SER A 201 1.71 20.53 -2.48
CA SER A 201 0.50 20.37 -3.29
C SER A 201 0.89 20.25 -4.76
N PHE A 202 0.41 19.19 -5.40
CA PHE A 202 0.47 19.00 -6.84
C PHE A 202 -0.85 19.43 -7.47
N GLY A 203 -0.82 19.91 -8.71
CA GLY A 203 -2.04 20.14 -9.49
C GLY A 203 -2.62 18.84 -10.04
N SER A 204 -3.48 18.94 -11.05
CA SER A 204 -4.09 17.77 -11.71
C SER A 204 -3.21 17.22 -12.85
N GLY A 205 -1.88 17.30 -12.70
CA GLY A 205 -0.92 16.82 -13.69
C GLY A 205 -0.89 15.29 -13.79
N ASP A 206 -0.16 14.77 -14.77
CA ASP A 206 -0.15 13.34 -15.07
C ASP A 206 0.64 12.50 -14.05
N THR A 207 1.93 12.80 -13.80
CA THR A 207 2.80 11.98 -12.93
C THR A 207 3.54 12.82 -11.89
N ASN A 208 3.18 12.69 -10.63
CA ASN A 208 3.78 13.45 -9.54
C ASN A 208 4.35 12.51 -8.50
N TYR A 209 5.51 12.84 -7.94
CA TYR A 209 6.04 12.03 -6.84
C TYR A 209 6.88 12.79 -5.82
N VAL A 210 6.91 12.21 -4.62
CA VAL A 210 7.80 12.59 -3.52
C VAL A 210 8.69 11.40 -3.19
N GLU A 211 10.00 11.55 -3.36
CA GLU A 211 10.92 10.42 -3.27
C GLU A 211 12.21 10.74 -2.51
N SER A 212 12.62 9.81 -1.64
CA SER A 212 13.90 9.86 -0.95
C SER A 212 14.59 8.49 -1.01
N TYR A 213 15.68 8.40 -1.78
CA TYR A 213 16.32 7.12 -2.12
C TYR A 213 17.01 6.45 -0.93
N TYR A 214 17.54 7.25 0.00
CA TYR A 214 18.31 6.77 1.16
C TYR A 214 17.95 7.50 2.45
N GLY A 215 16.73 8.02 2.54
CA GLY A 215 16.28 8.77 3.70
C GLY A 215 14.78 8.65 3.93
N SER A 216 14.33 9.33 4.99
CA SER A 216 12.94 9.22 5.43
C SER A 216 12.10 10.36 4.89
N ILE A 217 10.81 10.09 4.69
CA ILE A 217 9.79 11.08 4.35
C ILE A 217 8.90 11.23 5.59
N THR A 218 9.02 12.34 6.31
CA THR A 218 8.36 12.49 7.63
C THR A 218 7.70 13.81 7.92
N ASN A 219 6.56 13.79 8.62
CA ASN A 219 5.87 15.00 9.07
C ASN A 219 5.44 15.96 7.95
N ASN A 220 5.18 15.44 6.74
CA ASN A 220 4.75 16.26 5.61
C ASN A 220 3.22 16.25 5.47
N ASN A 221 2.68 17.31 4.87
CA ASN A 221 1.31 17.38 4.36
C ASN A 221 1.39 17.37 2.83
N ILE A 222 0.99 16.27 2.20
CA ILE A 222 1.18 16.02 0.77
C ILE A 222 -0.19 15.79 0.12
N HIS A 223 -0.48 16.56 -0.92
CA HIS A 223 -1.75 16.50 -1.63
C HIS A 223 -1.54 16.40 -3.14
N PHE A 224 -2.00 15.31 -3.73
CA PHE A 224 -2.15 15.11 -5.16
C PHE A 224 -3.61 15.42 -5.56
N ASN A 225 -3.80 16.19 -6.63
CA ASN A 225 -5.10 16.69 -7.12
C ASN A 225 -5.46 16.11 -8.50
N ASP A 226 -4.94 14.93 -8.78
CA ASP A 226 -5.15 14.16 -9.99
C ASP A 226 -6.65 13.84 -10.22
N LEU A 227 -7.00 13.69 -11.49
CA LEU A 227 -8.36 13.42 -11.95
C LEU A 227 -8.44 11.99 -12.46
N SER A 228 -9.63 11.38 -12.42
CA SER A 228 -9.88 10.04 -12.99
C SER A 228 -9.50 9.88 -14.48
N SER A 229 -9.29 10.96 -15.22
CA SER A 229 -8.80 10.93 -16.60
C SER A 229 -7.29 10.73 -16.73
N ASN A 230 -6.54 10.90 -15.65
CA ASN A 230 -5.10 10.83 -15.66
C ASN A 230 -4.69 9.37 -15.82
N SER A 231 -3.79 9.12 -16.78
CA SER A 231 -3.38 7.78 -17.17
C SER A 231 -2.13 7.29 -16.45
N TYR A 232 -1.58 8.10 -15.57
CA TYR A 232 -0.32 7.86 -14.88
C TYR A 232 -0.50 7.98 -13.37
N GLN A 233 0.36 7.28 -12.65
CA GLN A 233 0.33 7.06 -11.21
C GLN A 233 1.09 8.15 -10.46
N ASP A 234 0.55 8.62 -9.35
CA ASP A 234 1.26 9.46 -8.40
C ASP A 234 1.82 8.60 -7.26
N TRP A 235 2.99 8.94 -6.73
CA TRP A 235 3.55 8.12 -5.65
C TRP A 235 4.40 8.84 -4.61
N ILE A 236 4.52 8.15 -3.46
CA ILE A 236 5.49 8.45 -2.42
C ILE A 236 6.37 7.22 -2.22
N GLU A 237 7.68 7.40 -2.41
CA GLU A 237 8.66 6.33 -2.24
C GLU A 237 9.78 6.73 -1.27
N ALA A 238 10.09 5.83 -0.33
CA ALA A 238 11.32 5.90 0.44
C ALA A 238 12.17 4.65 0.19
N GLY A 239 13.49 4.82 0.17
CA GLY A 239 14.47 3.74 0.04
C GLY A 239 15.43 3.66 1.23
N GLY A 240 16.30 2.64 1.22
CA GLY A 240 17.22 2.35 2.32
C GLY A 240 16.54 1.93 3.63
N ASP A 241 17.32 1.82 4.72
CA ASP A 241 16.78 1.56 6.05
C ASP A 241 16.16 2.85 6.61
N SER A 242 14.93 3.14 6.21
CA SER A 242 14.27 4.43 6.42
C SER A 242 12.80 4.30 6.80
N SER A 243 12.05 5.40 6.74
CA SER A 243 10.64 5.41 7.07
C SER A 243 9.84 6.41 6.24
N ILE A 244 8.59 6.05 5.94
CA ILE A 244 7.53 6.99 5.57
C ILE A 244 6.69 7.15 6.83
N ALA A 245 6.84 8.26 7.56
CA ALA A 245 6.25 8.38 8.89
C ALA A 245 5.61 9.71 9.24
N SER A 246 4.49 9.67 9.96
CA SER A 246 3.80 10.86 10.48
C SER A 246 3.36 11.85 9.39
N ASN A 247 3.12 11.39 8.17
CA ASN A 247 2.64 12.24 7.08
C ASN A 247 1.11 12.27 7.01
N HIS A 248 0.57 13.36 6.48
CA HIS A 248 -0.79 13.44 5.98
C HIS A 248 -0.73 13.44 4.46
N ILE A 249 -1.27 12.39 3.84
CA ILE A 249 -1.13 12.09 2.42
C ILE A 249 -2.53 11.94 1.83
N THR A 250 -2.80 12.65 0.75
CA THR A 250 -4.08 12.58 0.05
C THR A 250 -3.86 12.51 -1.46
N PHE A 251 -4.47 11.53 -2.09
CA PHE A 251 -4.52 11.35 -3.53
C PHE A 251 -5.92 11.69 -4.08
N GLY A 252 -5.97 11.98 -5.38
CA GLY A 252 -7.16 12.19 -6.19
C GLY A 252 -7.74 10.89 -6.72
N ASP A 253 -8.37 10.95 -7.89
CA ASP A 253 -9.17 9.84 -8.46
C ASP A 253 -8.44 9.07 -9.59
N ALA A 254 -7.17 9.35 -9.86
CA ALA A 254 -6.36 8.60 -10.82
C ALA A 254 -6.02 7.21 -10.27
N SER A 255 -5.76 6.27 -11.19
CA SER A 255 -5.51 4.87 -10.84
C SER A 255 -4.03 4.59 -10.64
N GLY A 256 -3.71 3.73 -9.69
CA GLY A 256 -2.35 3.22 -9.48
C GLY A 256 -1.53 4.06 -8.50
N ASP A 257 -2.20 4.91 -7.72
CA ASP A 257 -1.53 5.79 -6.77
C ASP A 257 -0.93 4.99 -5.63
N ALA A 258 0.25 5.41 -5.15
CA ALA A 258 1.07 4.55 -4.31
C ALA A 258 1.76 5.24 -3.14
N VAL A 259 1.82 4.53 -2.01
CA VAL A 259 2.76 4.81 -0.91
C VAL A 259 3.56 3.56 -0.63
N PHE A 260 4.85 3.57 -0.95
CA PHE A 260 5.63 2.35 -0.84
C PHE A 260 7.09 2.51 -0.42
N GLY A 261 7.62 1.43 0.15
CA GLY A 261 9.05 1.26 0.36
C GLY A 261 9.70 0.56 -0.81
N ASN A 262 10.90 0.99 -1.21
CA ASN A 262 11.67 0.35 -2.26
C ASN A 262 11.86 -1.16 -1.98
N PHE A 263 11.76 -2.01 -3.02
CA PHE A 263 11.71 -3.48 -2.90
C PHE A 263 12.87 -4.11 -2.12
N LEU A 264 14.06 -3.48 -2.11
CA LEU A 264 15.25 -4.00 -1.42
C LEU A 264 15.50 -3.35 -0.04
N ALA A 265 14.56 -2.55 0.45
CA ALA A 265 14.76 -1.66 1.58
C ALA A 265 13.85 -2.02 2.78
N HIS A 266 14.36 -1.84 4.00
CA HIS A 266 13.59 -2.04 5.23
C HIS A 266 12.84 -0.75 5.62
N VAL A 267 11.86 -0.36 4.81
CA VAL A 267 11.15 0.91 4.98
C VAL A 267 9.95 0.73 5.90
N LEU A 268 9.94 1.44 7.03
CA LEU A 268 8.77 1.43 7.91
C LEU A 268 7.74 2.44 7.44
N ILE A 269 6.52 1.98 7.14
CA ILE A 269 5.37 2.87 6.87
C ILE A 269 4.59 3.00 8.16
N THR A 270 4.69 4.15 8.86
CA THR A 270 4.12 4.26 10.21
C THR A 270 3.56 5.62 10.61
N ASN A 271 2.47 5.61 11.39
CA ASN A 271 1.82 6.83 11.92
C ASN A 271 1.33 7.80 10.84
N ASN A 272 1.08 7.34 9.62
CA ASN A 272 0.56 8.19 8.55
C ASN A 272 -0.97 8.24 8.57
N ALA A 273 -1.53 9.35 8.08
CA ALA A 273 -2.90 9.44 7.62
C ALA A 273 -2.88 9.47 6.08
N ILE A 274 -3.28 8.37 5.45
CA ILE A 274 -3.23 8.16 4.00
C ILE A 274 -4.66 8.02 3.48
N ARG A 275 -5.03 8.82 2.49
CA ARG A 275 -6.34 8.75 1.84
C ARG A 275 -6.20 8.77 0.33
N PHE A 276 -6.68 7.74 -0.34
CA PHE A 276 -6.83 7.67 -1.79
C PHE A 276 -8.23 8.14 -2.22
N GLY A 277 -8.40 8.49 -3.49
CA GLY A 277 -9.71 8.70 -4.11
C GLY A 277 -10.23 7.41 -4.74
N ASN A 278 -11.00 7.53 -5.82
CA ASN A 278 -11.70 6.40 -6.45
C ASN A 278 -10.92 5.73 -7.59
N GLY A 279 -9.63 5.99 -7.67
CA GLY A 279 -8.70 5.30 -8.57
C GLY A 279 -8.65 3.81 -8.31
N SER A 280 -8.49 3.00 -9.34
CA SER A 280 -8.32 1.54 -9.18
C SER A 280 -6.84 1.18 -9.07
N ASN A 281 -6.54 0.10 -8.35
CA ASN A 281 -5.19 -0.42 -8.14
C ASN A 281 -4.30 0.52 -7.30
N ASP A 282 -4.91 1.30 -6.43
CA ASP A 282 -4.17 2.14 -5.49
C ASP A 282 -3.59 1.28 -4.37
N TYR A 283 -2.42 1.64 -3.83
CA TYR A 283 -1.77 0.75 -2.87
C TYR A 283 -0.86 1.38 -1.81
N VAL A 284 -0.76 0.65 -0.71
CA VAL A 284 0.25 0.85 0.33
C VAL A 284 1.06 -0.42 0.48
N SER A 285 2.36 -0.40 0.15
CA SER A 285 3.20 -1.60 0.20
C SER A 285 4.55 -1.38 0.85
N SER A 286 4.99 -2.35 1.65
CA SER A 286 6.36 -2.42 2.13
C SER A 286 6.84 -3.86 2.14
N PHE A 287 7.85 -4.14 1.32
CA PHE A 287 8.32 -5.51 1.09
C PHE A 287 8.99 -6.09 2.36
N PHE A 288 10.08 -5.49 2.84
CA PHE A 288 10.80 -5.95 4.03
C PHE A 288 10.44 -5.21 5.32
N GLY A 289 9.93 -3.99 5.23
CA GLY A 289 9.52 -3.20 6.38
C GLY A 289 8.07 -3.46 6.81
N ALA A 290 7.70 -2.97 7.99
CA ALA A 290 6.38 -3.13 8.55
C ALA A 290 5.45 -1.95 8.21
N ILE A 291 4.14 -2.22 8.12
CA ILE A 291 3.09 -1.21 8.01
C ILE A 291 2.38 -1.12 9.35
N THR A 292 2.61 -0.04 10.11
CA THR A 292 2.09 0.05 11.49
C THR A 292 1.54 1.39 11.92
N SER A 293 0.48 1.39 12.74
CA SER A 293 -0.08 2.61 13.33
C SER A 293 -0.59 3.65 12.32
N ASN A 294 -0.94 3.23 11.11
CA ASN A 294 -1.46 4.13 10.08
C ASN A 294 -3.00 4.20 10.13
N THR A 295 -3.55 5.32 9.65
CA THR A 295 -4.93 5.39 9.16
C THR A 295 -4.86 5.39 7.65
N ILE A 296 -5.38 4.35 7.00
CA ILE A 296 -5.36 4.15 5.55
C ILE A 296 -6.81 4.06 5.07
N GLN A 297 -7.17 4.92 4.12
CA GLN A 297 -8.50 4.94 3.53
C GLN A 297 -8.39 4.96 2.01
N PHE A 298 -8.99 3.98 1.36
CA PHE A 298 -9.20 3.94 -0.08
C PHE A 298 -10.60 4.46 -0.45
N GLY A 299 -10.79 4.84 -1.70
CA GLY A 299 -12.09 5.17 -2.28
C GLY A 299 -12.80 3.93 -2.83
N ASN A 300 -13.53 4.05 -3.94
CA ASN A 300 -14.30 2.92 -4.50
C ASN A 300 -13.69 2.36 -5.78
N GLY A 301 -12.39 2.52 -5.99
CA GLY A 301 -11.70 1.88 -7.11
C GLY A 301 -11.54 0.38 -6.87
N ASN A 302 -11.31 -0.40 -7.93
CA ASN A 302 -11.19 -1.85 -7.79
C ASN A 302 -9.72 -2.26 -7.62
N ASN A 303 -9.50 -3.38 -6.93
CA ASN A 303 -8.19 -4.01 -6.75
C ASN A 303 -7.21 -3.14 -5.94
N ASP A 304 -7.72 -2.31 -5.04
CA ASP A 304 -6.88 -1.54 -4.14
C ASP A 304 -6.28 -2.45 -3.07
N TYR A 305 -5.06 -2.14 -2.58
CA TYR A 305 -4.40 -3.08 -1.68
C TYR A 305 -3.45 -2.52 -0.62
N VAL A 306 -3.31 -3.29 0.45
CA VAL A 306 -2.27 -3.10 1.47
C VAL A 306 -1.43 -4.37 1.60
N GLU A 307 -0.12 -4.25 1.41
CA GLU A 307 0.77 -5.42 1.41
C GLU A 307 2.00 -5.24 2.31
N SER A 308 2.28 -6.25 3.12
CA SER A 308 3.62 -6.46 3.68
C SER A 308 4.12 -7.87 3.38
N ALA A 309 5.10 -7.95 2.46
CA ALA A 309 5.57 -9.21 1.89
C ALA A 309 6.46 -10.04 2.83
N VAL A 310 7.03 -9.46 3.88
CA VAL A 310 7.87 -10.23 4.83
C VAL A 310 7.54 -9.91 6.28
N ASN A 311 7.08 -8.69 6.55
CA ASN A 311 6.94 -8.20 7.91
C ASN A 311 5.47 -8.20 8.36
N GLN A 312 5.17 -7.39 9.37
CA GLN A 312 3.84 -7.27 9.94
C GLN A 312 3.04 -6.09 9.37
N ILE A 313 1.72 -6.29 9.30
CA ILE A 313 0.72 -5.23 9.22
C ILE A 313 0.06 -5.16 10.59
N ALA A 314 0.32 -4.11 11.37
CA ALA A 314 -0.17 -4.06 12.74
C ALA A 314 -0.59 -2.68 13.28
N ASN A 315 -1.62 -2.65 14.12
CA ASN A 315 -2.14 -1.43 14.76
C ASN A 315 -2.66 -0.37 13.77
N ASN A 316 -3.06 -0.77 12.56
CA ASN A 316 -3.61 0.15 11.57
C ASN A 316 -5.13 0.26 11.67
N THR A 317 -5.67 1.39 11.22
CA THR A 317 -7.07 1.52 10.80
C THR A 317 -7.10 1.54 9.28
N ILE A 318 -7.69 0.52 8.65
CA ILE A 318 -7.71 0.34 7.19
C ILE A 318 -9.15 0.29 6.70
N THR A 319 -9.47 1.07 5.68
CA THR A 319 -10.78 1.05 4.99
C THR A 319 -10.54 0.93 3.49
N MET A 320 -10.99 -0.15 2.86
CA MET A 320 -10.78 -0.42 1.43
C MET A 320 -11.83 0.21 0.52
N GLY A 321 -13.03 0.52 1.05
CA GLY A 321 -14.11 1.16 0.28
C GLY A 321 -15.08 0.16 -0.35
N ASN A 322 -15.68 0.46 -1.51
CA ASN A 322 -16.63 -0.46 -2.17
C ASN A 322 -16.17 -0.92 -3.56
N GLY A 323 -14.86 -0.85 -3.81
CA GLY A 323 -14.23 -1.49 -4.95
C GLY A 323 -14.46 -2.98 -4.97
N ASN A 324 -14.36 -3.65 -6.11
CA ASN A 324 -14.30 -5.11 -6.11
C ASN A 324 -12.84 -5.57 -6.01
N SER A 325 -12.64 -6.73 -5.41
CA SER A 325 -11.35 -7.45 -5.41
C SER A 325 -10.24 -6.69 -4.66
N ASP A 326 -10.63 -5.87 -3.68
CA ASP A 326 -9.70 -5.17 -2.82
C ASP A 326 -9.06 -6.16 -1.83
N HIS A 327 -7.79 -5.95 -1.48
CA HIS A 327 -7.09 -6.95 -0.68
C HIS A 327 -6.08 -6.46 0.34
N ILE A 328 -5.86 -7.30 1.36
CA ILE A 328 -4.82 -7.09 2.37
C ILE A 328 -3.98 -8.36 2.47
N ASP A 329 -2.70 -8.24 2.12
CA ASP A 329 -1.76 -9.35 2.08
C ASP A 329 -0.67 -9.18 3.15
N ALA A 330 -0.61 -10.14 4.07
CA ALA A 330 0.40 -10.19 5.12
C ALA A 330 1.10 -11.56 5.13
N ILE A 331 2.33 -11.62 4.61
CA ILE A 331 3.12 -12.86 4.69
C ILE A 331 3.53 -13.14 6.13
N GLY A 332 3.90 -12.09 6.88
CA GLY A 332 4.24 -12.19 8.30
C GLY A 332 3.00 -12.25 9.20
N THR A 333 2.78 -11.21 9.99
CA THR A 333 1.68 -11.15 10.97
C THR A 333 0.70 -10.04 10.62
N LEU A 334 -0.60 -10.34 10.65
CA LEU A 334 -1.67 -9.35 10.62
C LEU A 334 -2.25 -9.23 12.03
N SER A 335 -1.96 -8.15 12.76
CA SER A 335 -2.38 -8.04 14.16
C SER A 335 -2.83 -6.67 14.66
N ALA A 336 -3.79 -6.67 15.59
CA ALA A 336 -4.28 -5.46 16.25
C ALA A 336 -4.81 -4.37 15.29
N ASN A 337 -5.25 -4.73 14.09
CA ASN A 337 -5.81 -3.78 13.13
C ASN A 337 -7.32 -3.62 13.29
N THR A 338 -7.84 -2.46 12.88
CA THR A 338 -9.27 -2.26 12.60
C THR A 338 -9.41 -2.17 11.08
N ILE A 339 -10.05 -3.16 10.47
CA ILE A 339 -10.14 -3.32 9.01
C ILE A 339 -11.61 -3.27 8.59
N THR A 340 -11.92 -2.50 7.55
CA THR A 340 -13.21 -2.49 6.87
C THR A 340 -12.99 -2.70 5.37
N MET A 341 -13.39 -3.87 4.85
CA MET A 341 -13.28 -4.18 3.41
C MET A 341 -14.39 -3.52 2.59
N GLY A 342 -15.54 -3.24 3.22
CA GLY A 342 -16.71 -2.63 2.58
C GLY A 342 -17.51 -3.59 1.67
N ASN A 343 -18.27 -3.07 0.70
CA ASN A 343 -19.30 -3.85 -0.01
C ASN A 343 -18.87 -4.41 -1.38
N GLY A 344 -17.57 -4.41 -1.66
CA GLY A 344 -16.97 -5.04 -2.82
C GLY A 344 -17.24 -6.53 -2.93
N ASN A 345 -17.29 -7.06 -4.15
CA ASN A 345 -17.25 -8.50 -4.34
C ASN A 345 -15.81 -8.97 -4.49
N GLY A 346 -15.51 -10.16 -3.96
CA GLY A 346 -14.21 -10.82 -4.16
C GLY A 346 -13.07 -10.21 -3.34
N ASP A 347 -13.39 -9.42 -2.32
CA ASP A 347 -12.40 -8.81 -1.44
C ASP A 347 -11.76 -9.88 -0.58
N HIS A 348 -10.46 -9.75 -0.30
CA HIS A 348 -9.77 -10.79 0.45
C HIS A 348 -8.70 -10.29 1.41
N ILE A 349 -8.52 -11.06 2.48
CA ILE A 349 -7.42 -10.91 3.43
C ILE A 349 -6.64 -12.22 3.38
N ASN A 350 -5.37 -12.15 2.99
CA ASN A 350 -4.49 -13.31 2.93
C ASN A 350 -3.36 -13.19 3.96
N VAL A 351 -3.31 -14.15 4.88
CA VAL A 351 -2.32 -14.17 5.96
C VAL A 351 -1.58 -15.50 5.94
N MET A 352 -0.30 -15.48 5.55
CA MET A 352 0.52 -16.70 5.57
C MET A 352 1.01 -17.04 6.99
N GLY A 353 1.34 -16.03 7.81
CA GLY A 353 1.73 -16.23 9.19
C GLY A 353 0.54 -16.20 10.15
N THR A 354 0.49 -15.22 11.04
CA THR A 354 -0.46 -15.18 12.18
C THR A 354 -1.53 -14.11 12.00
N LEU A 355 -2.80 -14.47 12.19
CA LEU A 355 -3.94 -13.54 12.22
C LEU A 355 -4.41 -13.36 13.68
N SER A 356 -4.12 -12.22 14.33
CA SER A 356 -4.43 -12.07 15.76
C SER A 356 -4.93 -10.69 16.21
N ALA A 357 -5.91 -10.69 17.11
CA ALA A 357 -6.42 -9.48 17.76
C ALA A 357 -6.94 -8.38 16.81
N ASN A 358 -7.39 -8.73 15.61
CA ASN A 358 -7.96 -7.76 14.67
C ASN A 358 -9.46 -7.56 14.90
N THR A 359 -9.97 -6.38 14.55
CA THR A 359 -11.39 -6.14 14.32
C THR A 359 -11.60 -5.99 12.82
N ILE A 360 -12.26 -6.96 12.19
CA ILE A 360 -12.44 -7.05 10.75
C ILE A 360 -13.93 -6.95 10.44
N THR A 361 -14.27 -6.04 9.53
CA THR A 361 -15.63 -5.91 8.98
C THR A 361 -15.59 -6.14 7.48
N ILE A 362 -16.26 -7.19 7.04
CA ILE A 362 -16.55 -7.48 5.64
C ILE A 362 -17.99 -7.03 5.38
N GLY A 363 -18.23 -6.24 4.34
CA GLY A 363 -19.56 -5.74 4.03
C GLY A 363 -20.43 -6.77 3.31
N ASN A 364 -21.35 -6.29 2.47
CA ASN A 364 -22.42 -7.09 1.87
C ASN A 364 -22.08 -7.68 0.50
N GLY A 365 -20.86 -7.47 -0.02
CA GLY A 365 -20.49 -8.09 -1.29
C GLY A 365 -20.29 -9.59 -1.16
N ASN A 366 -20.29 -10.28 -2.30
CA ASN A 366 -20.18 -11.74 -2.35
C ASN A 366 -18.72 -12.18 -2.47
N ASP A 367 -18.48 -13.47 -2.18
CA ASP A 367 -17.20 -14.15 -2.41
C ASP A 367 -16.02 -13.52 -1.65
N ASN A 368 -16.27 -12.90 -0.49
CA ASN A 368 -15.24 -12.26 0.31
C ASN A 368 -14.54 -13.28 1.21
N ASN A 369 -13.20 -13.23 1.28
CA ASN A 369 -12.42 -14.31 1.87
C ASN A 369 -11.40 -13.84 2.91
N ILE A 370 -11.32 -14.54 4.03
CA ILE A 370 -10.21 -14.46 4.98
C ILE A 370 -9.48 -15.80 4.93
N TYR A 371 -8.31 -15.79 4.31
CA TYR A 371 -7.41 -16.94 4.27
C TYR A 371 -6.31 -16.76 5.32
N ALA A 372 -6.21 -17.72 6.22
CA ALA A 372 -5.17 -17.78 7.24
C ALA A 372 -4.55 -19.19 7.25
N SER A 373 -3.65 -19.44 8.20
CA SER A 373 -3.07 -20.77 8.44
C SER A 373 -3.70 -21.47 9.67
N GLY A 374 -4.85 -20.97 10.15
CA GLY A 374 -5.43 -21.31 11.45
C GLY A 374 -4.59 -20.87 12.66
N LEU A 375 -3.48 -20.15 12.45
CA LEU A 375 -2.59 -19.63 13.49
C LEU A 375 -2.98 -18.22 13.92
N GLY A 376 -2.90 -17.97 15.23
CA GLY A 376 -3.31 -16.71 15.84
C GLY A 376 -4.67 -16.84 16.51
N GLY A 377 -5.40 -15.73 16.61
CA GLY A 377 -6.68 -15.72 17.30
C GLY A 377 -7.08 -14.43 18.00
N ASN A 378 -8.23 -14.49 18.67
CA ASN A 378 -8.89 -13.40 19.36
C ASN A 378 -9.31 -12.27 18.42
N ASN A 379 -9.66 -12.60 17.18
CA ASN A 379 -10.20 -11.65 16.22
C ASN A 379 -11.70 -11.42 16.48
N ILE A 380 -12.18 -10.23 16.16
CA ILE A 380 -13.60 -9.88 16.07
C ILE A 380 -13.91 -9.71 14.59
N ILE A 381 -14.71 -10.59 14.02
CA ILE A 381 -15.02 -10.63 12.58
C ILE A 381 -16.52 -10.39 12.41
N ASN A 382 -16.89 -9.36 11.67
CA ASN A 382 -18.26 -9.09 11.29
C ASN A 382 -18.38 -9.29 9.79
N ILE A 383 -19.26 -10.17 9.34
CA ILE A 383 -19.57 -10.35 7.93
C ILE A 383 -20.98 -9.85 7.63
N GLY A 384 -21.14 -9.22 6.47
CA GLY A 384 -22.43 -8.74 5.98
C GLY A 384 -23.32 -9.86 5.45
N SER A 385 -24.31 -9.48 4.66
CA SER A 385 -25.33 -10.40 4.11
C SER A 385 -24.96 -10.96 2.72
N GLY A 386 -23.69 -10.79 2.32
CA GLY A 386 -23.18 -11.32 1.06
C GLY A 386 -23.12 -12.85 1.09
N SER A 387 -23.10 -13.49 -0.07
CA SER A 387 -23.04 -14.95 -0.16
C SER A 387 -21.61 -15.45 -0.42
N ARG A 388 -21.35 -16.71 -0.02
CA ARG A 388 -20.13 -17.45 -0.34
C ARG A 388 -18.87 -16.84 0.27
N ASN A 389 -19.00 -16.23 1.45
CA ASN A 389 -17.83 -15.76 2.16
C ASN A 389 -17.09 -16.96 2.77
N VAL A 390 -15.77 -16.92 2.75
CA VAL A 390 -14.92 -17.96 3.34
C VAL A 390 -14.10 -17.37 4.48
N ILE A 391 -14.15 -17.98 5.65
CA ILE A 391 -13.35 -17.56 6.81
C ILE A 391 -12.55 -18.76 7.31
N ASP A 392 -11.22 -18.64 7.31
CA ASP A 392 -10.36 -19.48 8.15
C ASP A 392 -10.37 -18.95 9.59
N VAL A 393 -11.09 -19.66 10.45
CA VAL A 393 -11.38 -19.29 11.82
C VAL A 393 -10.18 -19.61 12.71
N SER A 394 -9.62 -18.60 13.34
CA SER A 394 -8.48 -18.72 14.25
C SER A 394 -8.91 -18.90 15.70
N THR A 395 -7.95 -19.15 16.60
CA THR A 395 -8.19 -19.47 18.01
C THR A 395 -9.06 -18.41 18.71
N ASN A 396 -10.09 -18.78 19.45
CA ASN A 396 -10.91 -17.84 20.25
C ASN A 396 -11.56 -16.69 19.46
N ASP A 397 -11.74 -16.81 18.15
CA ASP A 397 -12.37 -15.78 17.35
C ASP A 397 -13.85 -15.58 17.71
N LYS A 398 -14.33 -14.34 17.54
CA LYS A 398 -15.73 -13.95 17.68
C LYS A 398 -16.25 -13.47 16.35
N ILE A 399 -17.26 -14.15 15.84
CA ILE A 399 -17.80 -13.93 14.51
C ILE A 399 -19.27 -13.54 14.62
N THR A 400 -19.67 -12.50 13.88
CA THR A 400 -21.08 -12.12 13.68
C THR A 400 -21.42 -12.24 12.21
N VAL A 401 -22.45 -13.01 11.89
CA VAL A 401 -22.95 -13.24 10.53
C VAL A 401 -24.10 -12.29 10.22
N GLY A 402 -24.15 -11.80 8.98
CA GLY A 402 -25.27 -11.03 8.44
C GLY A 402 -26.52 -11.89 8.24
N VAL A 403 -27.58 -11.31 7.68
CA VAL A 403 -28.83 -12.04 7.45
C VAL A 403 -28.86 -12.52 6.01
N GLY A 404 -28.88 -13.84 5.81
CA GLY A 404 -28.83 -14.46 4.49
C GLY A 404 -27.40 -14.60 3.96
N GLY A 405 -27.26 -15.16 2.76
CA GLY A 405 -25.96 -15.61 2.25
C GLY A 405 -25.64 -17.03 2.72
N SER A 406 -24.80 -17.75 1.96
CA SER A 406 -24.31 -19.07 2.33
C SER A 406 -22.82 -19.00 2.65
N ASP A 407 -22.45 -19.06 3.92
CA ASP A 407 -21.07 -18.83 4.36
C ASP A 407 -20.33 -20.11 4.79
N HIS A 408 -19.00 -20.05 4.69
CA HIS A 408 -18.12 -21.18 4.95
C HIS A 408 -17.09 -20.86 6.04
N PHE A 409 -17.16 -21.58 7.16
CA PHE A 409 -16.23 -21.44 8.29
C PHE A 409 -15.29 -22.64 8.35
N TYR A 410 -13.99 -22.40 8.12
CA TYR A 410 -12.96 -23.43 8.15
C TYR A 410 -12.15 -23.37 9.44
N PHE A 411 -11.98 -24.51 10.09
CA PHE A 411 -11.13 -24.69 11.26
C PHE A 411 -9.94 -25.57 10.84
N ASN A 412 -8.88 -24.93 10.35
CA ASN A 412 -7.73 -25.61 9.76
C ASN A 412 -6.72 -26.15 10.78
N GLN A 413 -6.92 -25.90 12.07
CA GLN A 413 -6.01 -26.34 13.12
C GLN A 413 -5.95 -27.87 13.23
N ASN A 414 -4.78 -28.41 13.63
CA ASN A 414 -4.50 -29.84 13.60
C ASN A 414 -4.24 -30.49 14.97
N SER A 415 -4.34 -29.72 16.06
CA SER A 415 -4.00 -30.16 17.42
C SER A 415 -5.13 -29.82 18.40
N ALA A 416 -5.42 -30.66 19.38
CA ALA A 416 -6.45 -30.37 20.37
C ALA A 416 -6.11 -29.13 21.21
N GLY A 417 -7.12 -28.35 21.56
CA GLY A 417 -7.02 -27.11 22.33
C GLY A 417 -6.62 -25.88 21.51
N THR A 418 -6.48 -26.01 20.19
CA THR A 418 -6.02 -24.91 19.31
C THR A 418 -7.14 -24.17 18.60
N ILE A 419 -8.38 -24.66 18.62
CA ILE A 419 -9.55 -23.85 18.28
C ILE A 419 -9.88 -22.92 19.45
N GLY A 420 -9.73 -23.42 20.69
CA GLY A 420 -10.05 -22.66 21.89
C GLY A 420 -11.56 -22.43 22.01
N ASN A 421 -11.98 -21.21 22.33
CA ASN A 421 -13.38 -20.85 22.57
C ASN A 421 -13.91 -19.88 21.51
N VAL A 422 -14.33 -20.43 20.37
CA VAL A 422 -14.88 -19.67 19.25
C VAL A 422 -16.37 -19.40 19.46
N GLN A 423 -16.82 -18.21 19.04
CA GLN A 423 -18.23 -17.82 19.06
C GLN A 423 -18.67 -17.38 17.68
N ILE A 424 -19.80 -17.90 17.19
CA ILE A 424 -20.44 -17.49 15.94
C ILE A 424 -21.88 -17.08 16.24
N THR A 425 -22.23 -15.84 15.97
CA THR A 425 -23.56 -15.27 16.21
C THR A 425 -24.32 -15.14 14.89
N HIS A 426 -25.61 -15.45 14.91
CA HIS A 426 -26.51 -15.47 13.73
C HIS A 426 -26.16 -16.51 12.65
N PHE A 427 -25.44 -17.57 13.01
CA PHE A 427 -25.21 -18.71 12.13
C PHE A 427 -26.56 -19.29 11.65
N ASP A 428 -26.78 -19.34 10.33
CA ASP A 428 -27.95 -19.96 9.71
C ASP A 428 -27.63 -21.39 9.31
N ALA A 429 -28.16 -22.33 10.08
CA ALA A 429 -27.98 -23.74 9.87
C ALA A 429 -28.42 -24.29 8.49
N ASN A 430 -29.23 -23.56 7.72
CA ASN A 430 -29.65 -23.98 6.38
C ASN A 430 -28.76 -23.45 5.26
N ASN A 431 -27.99 -22.39 5.53
CA ASN A 431 -27.21 -21.70 4.51
C ASN A 431 -25.70 -21.72 4.80
N ASP A 432 -25.33 -21.82 6.07
CA ASP A 432 -23.94 -21.78 6.51
C ASP A 432 -23.38 -23.16 6.81
N SER A 433 -22.06 -23.28 6.73
CA SER A 433 -21.35 -24.55 6.88
C SER A 433 -20.08 -24.41 7.71
N ILE A 434 -19.77 -25.47 8.45
CA ILE A 434 -18.59 -25.54 9.32
C ILE A 434 -17.72 -26.72 8.91
N TYR A 435 -16.46 -26.45 8.61
CA TYR A 435 -15.48 -27.47 8.23
C TYR A 435 -14.41 -27.57 9.30
N ILE A 436 -14.23 -28.75 9.88
CA ILE A 436 -13.12 -29.02 10.82
C ILE A 436 -12.08 -29.87 10.13
N ASN A 437 -10.80 -29.53 10.31
CA ASN A 437 -9.68 -30.31 9.79
C ASN A 437 -9.86 -31.81 10.11
N PRO A 438 -9.84 -32.70 9.10
CA PRO A 438 -10.03 -34.13 9.30
C PRO A 438 -9.00 -34.78 10.23
N THR A 439 -7.81 -34.19 10.34
CA THR A 439 -6.77 -34.64 11.28
C THR A 439 -7.23 -34.43 12.73
N LEU A 440 -7.82 -33.28 13.03
CA LEU A 440 -8.33 -32.96 14.36
C LEU A 440 -9.60 -33.77 14.66
N TYR A 441 -10.54 -33.80 13.72
CA TYR A 441 -11.81 -34.52 13.84
C TYR A 441 -11.64 -36.06 13.90
N GLY A 442 -10.66 -36.61 13.18
CA GLY A 442 -10.35 -38.04 13.20
C GLY A 442 -9.65 -38.51 14.48
N LEU A 443 -8.95 -37.60 15.17
CA LEU A 443 -8.28 -37.87 16.44
C LEU A 443 -9.18 -37.62 17.66
N TYR A 444 -10.12 -36.68 17.57
CA TYR A 444 -10.97 -36.28 18.68
C TYR A 444 -12.44 -36.21 18.25
N SER A 445 -13.31 -36.90 18.98
CA SER A 445 -14.75 -36.86 18.71
C SER A 445 -15.34 -35.52 19.16
N PHE A 446 -15.98 -34.80 18.23
CA PHE A 446 -16.78 -33.63 18.57
C PHE A 446 -18.22 -34.06 18.90
N SER A 447 -18.80 -33.41 19.89
CA SER A 447 -20.20 -33.57 20.31
C SER A 447 -20.87 -32.21 20.42
N ALA A 448 -22.16 -32.10 20.09
CA ALA A 448 -22.92 -30.92 20.47
C ALA A 448 -23.63 -31.13 21.80
N SER A 449 -23.75 -30.03 22.52
CA SER A 449 -24.68 -29.87 23.62
C SER A 449 -25.51 -28.60 23.42
N TYR A 450 -26.67 -28.57 24.07
CA TYR A 450 -27.57 -27.43 24.05
C TYR A 450 -27.67 -26.84 25.43
N THR A 451 -27.38 -25.54 25.54
CA THR A 451 -27.42 -24.85 26.83
C THR A 451 -27.74 -23.38 26.61
N ASN A 452 -28.69 -22.87 27.41
CA ASN A 452 -29.07 -21.45 27.45
C ASN A 452 -29.41 -20.84 26.07
N GLY A 453 -30.06 -21.60 25.19
CA GLY A 453 -30.44 -21.13 23.85
C GLY A 453 -29.32 -21.14 22.81
N ASN A 454 -28.18 -21.75 23.13
CA ASN A 454 -27.02 -21.88 22.25
C ASN A 454 -26.72 -23.36 21.97
N THR A 455 -26.12 -23.59 20.81
CA THR A 455 -25.45 -24.84 20.48
C THR A 455 -23.97 -24.72 20.83
N ILE A 456 -23.42 -25.71 21.51
CA ILE A 456 -21.98 -25.80 21.79
C ILE A 456 -21.44 -27.09 21.20
N ILE A 457 -20.55 -26.97 20.23
CA ILE A 457 -19.80 -28.07 19.61
C ILE A 457 -18.45 -28.15 20.33
N SER A 458 -18.12 -29.28 20.96
CA SER A 458 -16.86 -29.45 21.70
C SER A 458 -16.29 -30.86 21.58
N ASN A 459 -14.96 -30.95 21.67
CA ASN A 459 -14.23 -32.22 21.73
C ASN A 459 -13.83 -32.62 23.16
N GLY A 460 -14.16 -31.82 24.19
CA GLY A 460 -13.76 -32.10 25.57
C GLY A 460 -12.26 -31.92 25.88
N HIS A 461 -11.49 -31.40 24.92
CA HIS A 461 -10.03 -31.18 25.02
C HIS A 461 -9.65 -29.70 24.95
N GLY A 462 -10.54 -28.81 25.40
CA GLY A 462 -10.31 -27.36 25.43
C GLY A 462 -10.79 -26.62 24.18
N ASP A 463 -11.31 -27.33 23.18
CA ASP A 463 -11.94 -26.72 22.00
C ASP A 463 -13.47 -26.66 22.17
N SER A 464 -14.04 -25.50 21.89
CA SER A 464 -15.47 -25.26 21.81
C SER A 464 -15.81 -24.24 20.71
N ILE A 465 -16.87 -24.53 19.95
CA ILE A 465 -17.48 -23.63 18.99
C ILE A 465 -18.91 -23.39 19.48
N THR A 466 -19.20 -22.15 19.87
CA THR A 466 -20.53 -21.75 20.35
C THR A 466 -21.29 -21.05 19.23
N LEU A 467 -22.41 -21.65 18.80
CA LEU A 467 -23.35 -21.02 17.87
C LEU A 467 -24.44 -20.33 18.70
N VAL A 468 -24.36 -19.00 18.74
CA VAL A 468 -25.20 -18.17 19.60
C VAL A 468 -26.59 -18.00 18.99
N GLY A 469 -27.63 -18.37 19.74
CA GLY A 469 -29.03 -18.30 19.30
C GLY A 469 -29.50 -19.45 18.41
N VAL A 470 -28.65 -20.42 18.11
CA VAL A 470 -29.00 -21.60 17.32
C VAL A 470 -29.58 -22.69 18.21
N ASN A 471 -30.90 -22.90 18.09
CA ASN A 471 -31.67 -23.88 18.84
C ASN A 471 -32.01 -25.06 17.92
N ASP A 472 -31.44 -26.22 18.20
CA ASP A 472 -31.60 -27.49 17.46
C ASP A 472 -30.66 -27.68 16.25
N VAL A 473 -29.57 -28.39 16.47
CA VAL A 473 -28.71 -29.04 15.46
C VAL A 473 -29.13 -30.52 15.41
N ALA A 474 -30.31 -30.81 14.85
CA ALA A 474 -30.89 -32.15 14.87
C ALA A 474 -29.95 -33.27 14.36
N ASN A 475 -28.90 -32.91 13.60
CA ASN A 475 -27.75 -33.77 13.29
C ASN A 475 -26.45 -32.95 13.14
N LEU A 476 -25.49 -33.01 14.08
CA LEU A 476 -24.15 -32.43 13.82
C LEU A 476 -23.49 -32.99 12.55
N SER A 477 -23.82 -34.23 12.17
CA SER A 477 -23.29 -34.87 10.97
C SER A 477 -23.68 -34.18 9.66
N SER A 478 -24.74 -33.36 9.64
CA SER A 478 -25.05 -32.53 8.46
C SER A 478 -24.21 -31.26 8.37
N TYR A 479 -23.55 -30.86 9.46
CA TYR A 479 -22.70 -29.66 9.51
C TYR A 479 -21.23 -30.00 9.32
N PHE A 480 -20.78 -31.14 9.87
CA PHE A 480 -19.47 -31.71 9.53
C PHE A 480 -19.55 -32.37 8.17
N HIS A 481 -19.39 -31.56 7.13
CA HIS A 481 -19.01 -32.10 5.86
C HIS A 481 -17.58 -32.63 6.04
N ASP A 482 -17.44 -33.96 6.12
CA ASP A 482 -16.17 -34.67 5.97
C ASP A 482 -15.66 -34.45 4.54
N ASN A 483 -15.41 -33.19 4.18
CA ASN A 483 -14.93 -32.73 2.88
C ASN A 483 -13.43 -33.00 2.83
N ALA A 484 -13.11 -34.26 2.67
CA ALA A 484 -11.74 -34.65 2.54
C ALA A 484 -11.29 -34.41 1.09
N PRO A 485 -10.14 -33.73 0.86
CA PRO A 485 -9.56 -33.57 -0.46
C PRO A 485 -9.52 -34.90 -1.20
N SER A 486 -10.35 -35.05 -2.22
CA SER A 486 -10.54 -36.34 -2.89
C SER A 486 -10.19 -36.33 -4.36
N ASP A 487 -9.63 -35.21 -4.82
CA ASP A 487 -9.04 -35.06 -6.13
C ASP A 487 -7.86 -36.03 -6.35
N ALA A 488 -7.89 -36.77 -7.45
CA ALA A 488 -6.80 -37.64 -7.88
C ALA A 488 -5.47 -36.91 -8.00
N ARG A 489 -5.49 -35.61 -8.37
CA ARG A 489 -4.29 -34.78 -8.52
C ARG A 489 -3.56 -34.50 -7.21
N LEU A 490 -4.21 -34.72 -6.07
CA LEU A 490 -3.64 -34.52 -4.74
C LEU A 490 -3.09 -35.81 -4.11
N LYS A 491 -3.28 -36.96 -4.78
CA LYS A 491 -3.04 -38.29 -4.24
C LYS A 491 -1.97 -39.05 -5.04
N ARG A 492 -1.23 -39.92 -4.35
CA ARG A 492 -0.25 -40.86 -4.89
C ARG A 492 -0.49 -42.27 -4.34
N SER A 493 0.12 -43.27 -4.97
CA SER A 493 0.01 -44.69 -4.55
C SER A 493 -1.44 -45.18 -4.47
N ILE A 494 -2.30 -44.66 -5.33
CA ILE A 494 -3.74 -44.96 -5.36
C ILE A 494 -3.95 -46.41 -5.79
N ARG A 495 -4.61 -47.20 -4.96
CA ARG A 495 -5.06 -48.56 -5.29
C ARG A 495 -6.50 -48.77 -4.86
N MET A 496 -7.30 -49.38 -5.73
CA MET A 496 -8.67 -49.74 -5.37
C MET A 496 -8.63 -50.89 -4.36
N LEU A 497 -9.37 -50.74 -3.26
CA LEU A 497 -9.49 -51.76 -2.21
C LEU A 497 -10.77 -52.56 -2.35
N LYS A 498 -11.90 -51.87 -2.54
CA LYS A 498 -13.22 -52.49 -2.55
C LYS A 498 -14.25 -51.62 -3.27
N GLU A 499 -15.22 -52.27 -3.91
CA GLU A 499 -16.47 -51.65 -4.32
C GLU A 499 -17.57 -52.01 -3.31
N LEU A 500 -18.24 -50.99 -2.78
CA LEU A 500 -19.36 -51.15 -1.84
C LEU A 500 -20.62 -51.61 -2.59
N PRO A 501 -21.62 -52.20 -1.90
CA PRO A 501 -22.85 -52.67 -2.54
C PRO A 501 -23.63 -51.60 -3.32
N ASN A 502 -23.45 -50.32 -2.98
CA ASN A 502 -24.05 -49.18 -3.67
C ASN A 502 -23.24 -48.69 -4.89
N GLY A 503 -22.15 -49.37 -5.25
CA GLY A 503 -21.28 -49.06 -6.39
C GLY A 503 -20.16 -48.07 -6.09
N LEU A 504 -20.05 -47.55 -4.86
CA LEU A 504 -18.95 -46.65 -4.48
C LEU A 504 -17.63 -47.41 -4.36
N LYS A 505 -16.56 -46.89 -4.98
CA LYS A 505 -15.22 -47.48 -4.94
C LYS A 505 -14.35 -46.84 -3.88
N LEU A 506 -13.85 -47.65 -2.96
CA LEU A 506 -12.89 -47.29 -1.94
C LEU A 506 -11.47 -47.56 -2.43
N TYR A 507 -10.59 -46.60 -2.17
CA TYR A 507 -9.19 -46.60 -2.55
C TYR A 507 -8.32 -46.42 -1.32
N ALA A 508 -7.19 -47.12 -1.28
CA ALA A 508 -6.07 -46.73 -0.43
C ALA A 508 -5.15 -45.78 -1.21
N PHE A 509 -4.71 -44.70 -0.57
CA PHE A 509 -3.84 -43.70 -1.18
C PHE A 509 -3.05 -42.92 -0.13
N GLN A 510 -2.02 -42.20 -0.56
CA GLN A 510 -1.31 -41.22 0.24
C GLN A 510 -1.47 -39.84 -0.39
N TYR A 511 -1.55 -38.76 0.39
CA TYR A 511 -1.42 -37.43 -0.19
C TYR A 511 0.04 -37.13 -0.54
N PHE A 512 0.28 -36.22 -1.49
CA PHE A 512 1.66 -35.82 -1.84
C PHE A 512 2.44 -35.27 -0.63
N TRP A 513 1.75 -34.59 0.28
CA TRP A 513 2.31 -33.99 1.50
C TRP A 513 2.24 -34.88 2.75
N SER A 514 1.65 -36.08 2.67
CA SER A 514 1.51 -37.00 3.82
C SER A 514 2.21 -38.34 3.57
N LYS A 515 2.76 -38.92 4.65
CA LYS A 515 3.23 -40.31 4.68
C LYS A 515 2.16 -41.29 5.18
N VAL A 516 1.06 -40.77 5.72
CA VAL A 516 -0.09 -41.56 6.18
C VAL A 516 -0.82 -42.11 4.97
N GLU A 517 -1.18 -43.39 5.03
CA GLU A 517 -1.98 -44.04 4.01
C GLU A 517 -3.46 -44.05 4.43
N TYR A 518 -4.28 -43.36 3.65
CA TYR A 518 -5.71 -43.17 3.86
C TYR A 518 -6.52 -44.16 3.04
N VAL A 519 -7.75 -44.41 3.46
CA VAL A 519 -8.78 -45.14 2.72
C VAL A 519 -9.98 -44.23 2.51
N GLY A 520 -10.36 -44.02 1.25
CA GLY A 520 -11.46 -43.15 0.85
C GLY A 520 -11.80 -43.23 -0.64
N LEU A 521 -12.70 -42.37 -1.08
CA LEU A 521 -13.23 -42.26 -2.44
C LEU A 521 -12.32 -41.41 -3.36
N MET A 522 -12.59 -41.50 -4.67
CA MET A 522 -11.99 -40.64 -5.69
C MET A 522 -13.03 -39.67 -6.23
N ALA A 523 -12.78 -38.36 -6.15
CA ALA A 523 -13.75 -37.35 -6.57
C ALA A 523 -14.11 -37.48 -8.06
N GLN A 524 -13.13 -37.83 -8.90
CA GLN A 524 -13.33 -38.03 -10.33
C GLN A 524 -14.29 -39.20 -10.66
N ASP A 525 -14.30 -40.25 -9.84
CA ASP A 525 -15.25 -41.36 -10.03
C ASP A 525 -16.68 -40.93 -9.67
N LEU A 526 -16.82 -40.09 -8.63
CA LEU A 526 -18.13 -39.56 -8.22
C LEU A 526 -18.66 -38.55 -9.23
N LEU A 527 -17.80 -37.72 -9.82
CA LEU A 527 -18.20 -36.80 -10.90
C LEU A 527 -18.66 -37.55 -12.15
N ALA A 528 -18.11 -38.74 -12.42
CA ALA A 528 -18.50 -39.58 -13.55
C ALA A 528 -19.85 -40.30 -13.35
N ASP A 529 -20.39 -40.31 -12.14
CA ASP A 529 -21.66 -40.95 -11.79
C ASP A 529 -22.67 -39.91 -11.30
N GLU A 530 -23.69 -39.62 -12.11
CA GLU A 530 -24.69 -38.57 -11.82
C GLU A 530 -25.34 -38.73 -10.44
N ARG A 531 -25.47 -39.96 -9.93
CA ARG A 531 -26.06 -40.26 -8.62
C ARG A 531 -25.29 -39.65 -7.45
N TRP A 532 -23.97 -39.50 -7.61
CA TRP A 532 -23.04 -39.09 -6.55
C TRP A 532 -22.33 -37.76 -6.85
N SER A 533 -22.50 -37.23 -8.07
CA SER A 533 -21.88 -35.97 -8.51
C SER A 533 -22.11 -34.79 -7.57
N SER A 534 -23.30 -34.70 -6.95
CA SER A 534 -23.64 -33.65 -5.97
C SER A 534 -22.86 -33.74 -4.65
N ALA A 535 -22.20 -34.87 -4.37
CA ALA A 535 -21.31 -35.02 -3.21
C ALA A 535 -19.88 -34.54 -3.48
N VAL A 536 -19.58 -34.04 -4.69
CA VAL A 536 -18.28 -33.48 -5.04
C VAL A 536 -18.36 -31.97 -5.00
N ILE A 537 -17.46 -31.36 -4.24
CA ILE A 537 -17.39 -29.91 -4.06
C ILE A 537 -16.04 -29.43 -4.62
N THR A 538 -16.09 -28.46 -5.53
CA THR A 538 -14.90 -27.80 -6.06
C THR A 538 -14.39 -26.80 -5.03
N HIS A 539 -13.19 -27.04 -4.52
CA HIS A 539 -12.45 -26.14 -3.65
C HIS A 539 -12.05 -24.87 -4.42
N PRO A 540 -11.99 -23.70 -3.77
CA PRO A 540 -11.58 -22.43 -4.40
C PRO A 540 -10.23 -22.49 -5.13
N LEU A 541 -9.29 -23.31 -4.63
CA LEU A 541 -8.00 -23.61 -5.28
C LEU A 541 -8.10 -24.50 -6.56
N GLY A 542 -9.31 -24.77 -7.05
CA GLY A 542 -9.58 -25.55 -8.26
C GLY A 542 -9.45 -27.07 -8.10
N PHE A 543 -9.36 -27.59 -6.87
CA PHE A 543 -9.30 -29.03 -6.57
C PHE A 543 -10.63 -29.59 -6.08
N TYR A 544 -10.86 -30.88 -6.21
CA TYR A 544 -12.09 -31.51 -5.71
C TYR A 544 -11.98 -32.05 -4.28
N THR A 545 -13.02 -31.81 -3.50
CA THR A 545 -13.29 -32.45 -2.21
C THR A 545 -14.55 -33.31 -2.34
N VAL A 546 -14.70 -34.31 -1.48
CA VAL A 546 -15.91 -35.17 -1.46
C VAL A 546 -16.55 -35.05 -0.09
N ASN A 547 -17.86 -34.83 -0.05
CA ASN A 547 -18.67 -34.86 1.17
C ASN A 547 -19.00 -36.31 1.54
N TYR A 548 -18.15 -36.95 2.35
CA TYR A 548 -18.34 -38.37 2.72
C TYR A 548 -19.62 -38.56 3.55
N ALA A 549 -20.00 -37.57 4.36
CA ALA A 549 -21.19 -37.64 5.19
C ALA A 549 -22.48 -37.75 4.36
N GLN A 550 -22.57 -37.02 3.23
CA GLN A 550 -23.68 -37.15 2.28
C GLN A 550 -23.83 -38.58 1.71
N LEU A 551 -22.73 -39.34 1.69
CA LEU A 551 -22.68 -40.71 1.20
C LEU A 551 -22.85 -41.75 2.32
N GLY A 552 -23.06 -41.32 3.58
CA GLY A 552 -23.11 -42.20 4.75
C GLY A 552 -21.75 -42.80 5.12
N LEU A 553 -20.66 -42.18 4.68
CA LEU A 553 -19.29 -42.64 4.84
C LEU A 553 -18.44 -41.66 5.65
N ARG A 554 -17.24 -42.10 6.02
CA ARG A 554 -16.13 -41.27 6.51
C ARG A 554 -14.81 -41.76 5.91
N MET A 555 -13.81 -40.89 5.87
CA MET A 555 -12.43 -41.29 5.53
C MET A 555 -11.77 -41.96 6.74
N THR A 556 -10.89 -42.92 6.51
CA THR A 556 -10.12 -43.61 7.57
C THR A 556 -8.66 -43.76 7.15
N ILE A 557 -7.79 -44.22 8.04
CA ILE A 557 -6.44 -44.67 7.68
C ILE A 557 -6.44 -46.18 7.38
N LEU A 558 -5.47 -46.63 6.58
CA LEU A 558 -5.39 -48.03 6.15
C LEU A 558 -5.24 -48.99 7.33
N GLU A 559 -4.50 -48.61 8.37
CA GLU A 559 -4.34 -49.44 9.58
C GLU A 559 -5.71 -49.77 10.20
N GLN A 560 -6.56 -48.76 10.38
CA GLN A 560 -7.91 -48.92 10.90
C GLN A 560 -8.83 -49.69 9.93
N TRP A 561 -8.64 -49.54 8.62
CA TRP A 561 -9.35 -50.34 7.62
C TRP A 561 -8.96 -51.82 7.70
N LEU A 562 -7.67 -52.13 7.89
CA LEU A 562 -7.22 -53.51 8.05
C LEU A 562 -7.74 -54.15 9.34
N GLU A 563 -7.90 -53.35 10.40
CA GLU A 563 -8.45 -53.81 11.69
C GLU A 563 -9.96 -54.01 11.65
N LYS A 564 -10.72 -53.05 11.10
CA LYS A 564 -12.18 -52.97 11.25
C LYS A 564 -12.97 -53.16 9.94
N GLY A 565 -12.29 -53.29 8.81
CA GLY A 565 -12.91 -53.44 7.49
C GLY A 565 -13.86 -52.27 7.19
N GLU A 566 -15.00 -52.57 6.54
CA GLU A 566 -16.02 -51.57 6.18
C GLU A 566 -16.55 -50.76 7.36
N ALA A 567 -16.55 -51.32 8.59
CA ALA A 567 -16.99 -50.58 9.78
C ALA A 567 -16.09 -49.37 10.08
N SER A 568 -14.87 -49.33 9.55
CA SER A 568 -14.00 -48.14 9.66
C SER A 568 -14.47 -46.97 8.80
N VAL A 569 -15.17 -47.21 7.68
CA VAL A 569 -15.60 -46.16 6.73
C VAL A 569 -17.09 -45.86 6.76
N LEU A 570 -17.92 -46.71 7.38
CA LEU A 570 -19.35 -46.46 7.53
C LEU A 570 -19.62 -45.53 8.73
N LEU A 571 -20.49 -44.54 8.54
CA LEU A 571 -21.00 -43.73 9.66
C LEU A 571 -21.98 -44.53 10.52
N ALA A 572 -21.99 -44.30 11.83
CA ALA A 572 -22.78 -45.08 12.80
C ALA A 572 -24.30 -45.07 12.52
N GLN A 573 -24.83 -44.02 11.86
CA GLN A 573 -26.23 -43.96 11.43
C GLN A 573 -26.56 -44.94 10.28
N ALA A 574 -25.59 -45.28 9.42
CA ALA A 574 -25.74 -46.27 8.35
C ALA A 574 -25.66 -47.72 8.86
N GLN A 575 -25.07 -47.94 10.04
CA GLN A 575 -25.07 -49.25 10.70
C GLN A 575 -26.41 -49.56 11.39
N ALA A 576 -27.15 -48.53 11.82
CA ALA A 576 -28.45 -48.67 12.47
C ALA A 576 -29.62 -48.90 11.48
N LYS A 577 -29.50 -48.41 10.24
CA LYS A 577 -30.39 -48.75 9.13
C LYS A 577 -29.66 -49.73 8.21
N GLY A 578 -29.76 -51.03 8.51
CA GLY A 578 -29.06 -52.08 7.77
C GLY A 578 -29.11 -51.83 6.26
N ILE A 579 -27.94 -51.66 5.65
CA ILE A 579 -27.78 -51.53 4.20
C ILE A 579 -28.16 -52.90 3.61
N ASN A 580 -29.42 -53.05 3.24
CA ASN A 580 -29.93 -54.15 2.42
C ASN A 580 -31.01 -53.61 1.49
N GLY A 581 -30.71 -53.64 0.18
CA GLY A 581 -31.68 -53.52 -0.91
C GLY A 581 -31.90 -52.11 -1.42
#